data_AF-A0A9Q0AIH1-F1
#
_entry.id   AF-A0A9Q0AIH1-F1
#
_cell.length_a   1.000
_cell.length_b   1.000
_cell.length_c   1.000
_cell.angle_alpha   90.00
_cell.angle_beta   90.00
_cell.angle_gamma   90.00
#
_symmetry.space_group_name_H-M   'P 1'
#
loop_
_entity.id
_entity.type
_entity.pdbx_description
1 polymer ?
#
loop_
_entity_poly.entity_id
_entity_poly.type
_entity_poly.pdbx_seq_one_letter_code
_entity_poly.pdbx_strand_id
1 'polypeptide(L)'
;MILGVGVGAENAKLEESLKRKGMYGIDDEALLNAFKVVILEQCETGGKNRDHLVVSLDPSLLRKAKKEADGDVDAFWKPDRRFSTLVQAMKADQDAGLRDDPASSLSKVKTATSVPEAAQIVVEHFKNKLSRVLIVPAEDFSEDNRSVTSYGNDSMIGAELRTWIFMELVLDPPFQQLLAPSLTIGKFSKLVCANRGIQQ
;
A
#
# COMPACT_ATOMS: atom_id res chain seq x y z
N MET A 1 -14.02 -3.15 1.33
CA MET A 1 -14.31 -4.60 1.49
C MET A 1 -15.59 -4.76 2.28
N ILE A 2 -16.29 -5.90 2.19
CA ILE A 2 -17.46 -6.17 3.05
C ILE A 2 -17.00 -7.02 4.23
N LEU A 3 -17.31 -6.60 5.45
CA LEU A 3 -17.00 -7.30 6.69
C LEU A 3 -18.13 -8.28 7.02
N GLY A 4 -17.78 -9.40 7.65
CA GLY A 4 -18.78 -10.38 8.12
C GLY A 4 -19.49 -11.19 7.02
N VAL A 5 -19.26 -10.90 5.74
CA VAL A 5 -19.87 -11.61 4.61
C VAL A 5 -18.83 -11.98 3.54
N GLY A 6 -18.90 -13.19 3.03
CA GLY A 6 -18.09 -13.69 1.91
C GLY A 6 -16.63 -13.97 2.26
N VAL A 7 -15.76 -14.00 1.25
CA VAL A 7 -14.36 -14.46 1.36
C VAL A 7 -13.54 -13.68 2.39
N GLY A 8 -13.83 -12.39 2.58
CA GLY A 8 -13.16 -11.57 3.59
C GLY A 8 -13.44 -12.04 5.02
N ALA A 9 -14.68 -12.45 5.30
CA ALA A 9 -15.09 -12.95 6.61
C ALA A 9 -14.54 -14.34 6.92
N GLU A 10 -14.33 -15.16 5.88
CA GLU A 10 -13.77 -16.50 6.00
C GLU A 10 -12.24 -16.51 6.12
N ASN A 11 -11.57 -15.40 5.76
CA ASN A 11 -10.11 -15.32 5.70
C ASN A 11 -9.58 -14.05 6.36
N ALA A 12 -9.34 -14.13 7.68
CA ALA A 12 -8.79 -13.04 8.48
C ALA A 12 -7.44 -12.51 7.93
N LYS A 13 -6.59 -13.40 7.38
CA LYS A 13 -5.30 -12.98 6.78
C LYS A 13 -5.49 -12.10 5.54
N LEU A 14 -6.52 -12.38 4.75
CA LEU A 14 -6.87 -11.57 3.58
C LEU A 14 -7.41 -10.21 4.02
N GLU A 15 -8.30 -10.18 5.01
CA GLU A 15 -8.83 -8.93 5.57
C GLU A 15 -7.70 -8.03 6.09
N GLU A 16 -6.78 -8.60 6.87
CA GLU A 16 -5.61 -7.88 7.38
C GLU A 16 -4.73 -7.36 6.24
N SER A 17 -4.54 -8.16 5.19
CA SER A 17 -3.75 -7.76 4.03
C SER A 17 -4.40 -6.62 3.23
N LEU A 18 -5.73 -6.57 3.17
CA LEU A 18 -6.48 -5.44 2.59
C LEU A 18 -6.40 -4.19 3.48
N LYS A 19 -6.46 -4.35 4.80
CA LYS A 19 -6.24 -3.25 5.77
C LYS A 19 -4.84 -2.64 5.62
N ARG A 20 -3.79 -3.45 5.43
CA ARG A 20 -2.43 -2.95 5.12
C ARG A 20 -2.34 -2.14 3.81
N LYS A 21 -3.31 -2.29 2.89
CA LYS A 21 -3.45 -1.44 1.69
C LYS A 21 -4.26 -0.16 1.94
N GLY A 22 -4.57 0.16 3.20
CA GLY A 22 -5.38 1.31 3.60
C GLY A 22 -6.83 1.25 3.14
N MET A 23 -7.35 0.04 2.91
CA MET A 23 -8.78 -0.17 2.69
C MET A 23 -9.47 -0.36 4.04
N TYR A 24 -10.64 0.27 4.21
CA TYR A 24 -11.55 -0.07 5.30
C TYR A 24 -12.66 -1.01 4.81
N GLY A 25 -13.28 -1.67 5.78
CA GLY A 25 -14.45 -2.49 5.57
C GLY A 25 -15.74 -1.75 5.90
N ILE A 26 -16.79 -2.07 5.18
CA ILE A 26 -18.17 -1.75 5.55
C ILE A 26 -18.84 -3.04 6.02
N ASP A 27 -19.73 -2.96 7.01
CA ASP A 27 -20.51 -4.10 7.47
C ASP A 27 -21.67 -4.44 6.52
N ASP A 28 -22.40 -5.50 6.86
CA ASP A 28 -23.57 -5.97 6.14
C ASP A 28 -24.71 -4.94 6.16
N GLU A 29 -24.93 -4.26 7.28
CA GLU A 29 -25.93 -3.19 7.39
C GLU A 29 -25.64 -2.03 6.42
N ALA A 30 -24.39 -1.55 6.36
CA ALA A 30 -23.99 -0.50 5.44
C ALA A 30 -24.13 -0.93 3.97
N LEU A 31 -23.85 -2.20 3.66
CA LEU A 31 -24.08 -2.75 2.32
C LEU A 31 -25.58 -2.77 1.97
N LEU A 32 -26.43 -3.28 2.87
CA LEU A 32 -27.87 -3.32 2.66
C LEU A 32 -28.48 -1.92 2.53
N ASN A 33 -27.97 -0.96 3.31
CA ASN A 33 -28.36 0.44 3.18
C ASN A 33 -27.98 1.02 1.82
N ALA A 34 -26.80 0.69 1.27
CA ALA A 34 -26.42 1.10 -0.07
C ALA A 34 -27.39 0.55 -1.14
N PHE A 35 -27.79 -0.73 -1.04
CA PHE A 35 -28.80 -1.29 -1.95
C PHE A 35 -30.15 -0.61 -1.82
N LYS A 36 -30.58 -0.34 -0.59
CA LYS A 36 -31.84 0.37 -0.34
C LYS A 36 -31.85 1.75 -1.01
N VAL A 37 -30.77 2.52 -0.87
CA VAL A 37 -30.64 3.84 -1.53
C VAL A 37 -30.78 3.71 -3.04
N VAL A 38 -30.06 2.76 -3.66
CA VAL A 38 -30.12 2.57 -5.14
C VAL A 38 -31.53 2.21 -5.59
N ILE A 39 -32.20 1.28 -4.90
CA ILE A 39 -33.55 0.84 -5.27
C ILE A 39 -34.54 2.00 -5.18
N LEU A 40 -34.51 2.77 -4.10
CA LEU A 40 -35.40 3.92 -3.90
C LEU A 40 -35.19 4.98 -4.99
N GLU A 41 -33.94 5.34 -5.25
CA GLU A 41 -33.57 6.33 -6.27
C GLU A 41 -33.99 5.89 -7.68
N GLN A 42 -33.85 4.60 -8.01
CA GLN A 42 -34.32 4.07 -9.30
C GLN A 42 -35.85 4.12 -9.44
N CYS A 43 -36.59 3.84 -8.37
CA CYS A 43 -38.04 3.93 -8.36
C CYS A 43 -38.54 5.37 -8.54
N GLU A 44 -37.90 6.34 -7.90
CA GLU A 44 -38.32 7.75 -7.95
C GLU A 44 -37.95 8.45 -9.26
N THR A 45 -36.79 8.10 -9.85
CA THR A 45 -36.28 8.76 -11.06
C THR A 45 -36.68 8.05 -12.37
N GLY A 46 -37.48 6.98 -12.28
CA GLY A 46 -37.90 6.19 -13.45
C GLY A 46 -36.71 5.59 -14.22
N GLY A 47 -35.61 5.28 -13.51
CA GLY A 47 -34.39 4.70 -14.08
C GLY A 47 -33.57 5.63 -14.97
N LYS A 48 -33.87 6.94 -15.03
CA LYS A 48 -33.14 7.88 -15.88
C LYS A 48 -32.16 8.71 -15.02
N ASN A 49 -30.89 8.29 -14.99
CA ASN A 49 -29.66 9.08 -14.70
C ASN A 49 -28.68 8.49 -13.68
N ARG A 50 -28.95 7.33 -13.04
CA ARG A 50 -28.04 6.78 -12.02
C ARG A 50 -27.92 5.25 -12.13
N ASP A 51 -26.93 4.81 -12.90
CA ASP A 51 -26.66 3.37 -13.10
C ASP A 51 -25.67 2.79 -12.08
N HIS A 52 -24.94 3.66 -11.39
CA HIS A 52 -23.85 3.26 -10.49
C HIS A 52 -23.88 4.04 -9.18
N LEU A 53 -23.71 3.33 -8.07
CA LEU A 53 -23.42 3.90 -6.76
C LEU A 53 -22.01 3.50 -6.35
N VAL A 54 -21.20 4.50 -6.00
CA VAL A 54 -19.86 4.27 -5.44
C VAL A 54 -19.93 4.45 -3.94
N VAL A 55 -19.60 3.39 -3.21
CA VAL A 55 -19.47 3.39 -1.74
C VAL A 55 -18.01 3.28 -1.34
N SER A 56 -17.73 3.43 -0.04
CA SER A 56 -16.39 3.26 0.56
C SER A 56 -15.33 4.31 0.14
N LEU A 57 -15.75 5.51 -0.27
CA LEU A 57 -14.86 6.65 -0.56
C LEU A 57 -14.98 7.80 0.47
N ASP A 58 -15.50 7.51 1.67
CA ASP A 58 -15.53 8.49 2.76
C ASP A 58 -14.11 8.97 3.12
N PRO A 59 -13.80 10.28 3.02
CA PRO A 59 -12.47 10.81 3.30
C PRO A 59 -11.99 10.55 4.73
N SER A 60 -12.88 10.62 5.71
CA SER A 60 -12.57 10.44 7.13
C SER A 60 -12.24 8.98 7.44
N LEU A 61 -13.00 8.05 6.88
CA LEU A 61 -12.73 6.61 7.04
C LEU A 61 -11.47 6.17 6.29
N LEU A 62 -11.24 6.67 5.06
CA LEU A 62 -9.98 6.41 4.34
C LEU A 62 -8.76 6.95 5.09
N ARG A 63 -8.90 8.11 5.73
CA ARG A 63 -7.84 8.68 6.56
C ARG A 63 -7.58 7.81 7.80
N LYS A 64 -8.62 7.33 8.47
CA LYS A 64 -8.49 6.41 9.61
C LYS A 64 -7.79 5.11 9.18
N ALA A 65 -8.23 4.51 8.08
CA ALA A 65 -7.62 3.31 7.50
C ALA A 65 -6.14 3.53 7.14
N LYS A 66 -5.80 4.71 6.59
CA LYS A 66 -4.41 5.07 6.33
C LYS A 66 -3.56 5.09 7.60
N LYS A 67 -4.08 5.65 8.70
CA LYS A 67 -3.37 5.69 9.99
C LYS A 67 -3.18 4.30 10.59
N GLU A 68 -4.19 3.44 10.48
CA GLU A 68 -4.15 2.07 11.01
C GLU A 68 -3.22 1.14 10.21
N ALA A 69 -2.98 1.42 8.92
CA ALA A 69 -2.15 0.59 8.05
C ALA A 69 -0.61 0.76 8.24
N ASP A 70 -0.20 1.57 9.21
CA ASP A 70 1.18 1.89 9.62
C ASP A 70 2.17 2.18 8.45
N GLY A 71 2.36 3.46 8.10
CA GLY A 71 3.27 3.94 7.05
C GLY A 71 2.59 4.64 5.87
N ASP A 72 3.33 5.03 4.81
CA ASP A 72 2.70 5.63 3.63
C ASP A 72 1.96 4.55 2.83
N VAL A 73 0.63 4.51 2.99
CA VAL A 73 -0.24 3.74 2.11
C VAL A 73 -0.17 4.35 0.71
N ASP A 74 0.57 3.67 -0.15
CA ASP A 74 0.64 3.94 -1.58
C ASP A 74 -0.63 3.42 -2.26
N ALA A 75 -1.73 4.13 -2.05
CA ALA A 75 -3.01 3.77 -2.64
C ALA A 75 -2.95 4.02 -4.15
N PHE A 76 -3.20 2.99 -4.96
CA PHE A 76 -3.07 3.05 -6.43
C PHE A 76 -3.87 4.18 -7.10
N TRP A 77 -4.93 4.67 -6.46
CA TRP A 77 -5.78 5.76 -6.94
C TRP A 77 -5.28 7.15 -6.55
N LYS A 78 -4.36 7.27 -5.58
CA LYS A 78 -3.82 8.55 -5.07
C LYS A 78 -3.12 9.40 -6.16
N PRO A 79 -2.36 8.82 -7.11
CA PRO A 79 -1.75 9.60 -8.20
C PRO A 79 -2.74 10.09 -9.25
N ASP A 80 -3.92 9.48 -9.35
CA ASP A 80 -4.91 9.81 -10.36
C ASP A 80 -5.63 11.12 -10.00
N ARG A 81 -5.56 12.09 -10.91
CA ARG A 81 -6.11 13.44 -10.74
C ARG A 81 -7.63 13.45 -10.51
N ARG A 82 -8.36 12.42 -10.95
CA ARG A 82 -9.80 12.27 -10.70
C ARG A 82 -10.12 12.15 -9.21
N PHE A 83 -9.17 11.66 -8.41
CA PHE A 83 -9.31 11.56 -6.96
C PHE A 83 -8.69 12.74 -6.20
N SER A 84 -8.28 13.81 -6.89
CA SER A 84 -7.61 14.95 -6.26
C SER A 84 -8.45 15.63 -5.17
N THR A 85 -9.76 15.81 -5.38
CA THR A 85 -10.67 16.36 -4.37
C THR A 85 -10.78 15.45 -3.15
N LEU A 86 -10.84 14.14 -3.35
CA LEU A 86 -10.85 13.15 -2.26
C LEU A 86 -9.54 13.24 -1.45
N VAL A 87 -8.40 13.27 -2.14
CA VAL A 87 -7.08 13.40 -1.51
C VAL A 87 -6.97 14.71 -0.73
N GLN A 88 -7.53 15.82 -1.24
CA GLN A 88 -7.59 17.09 -0.53
C GLN A 88 -8.49 17.01 0.70
N ALA A 89 -9.68 16.42 0.60
CA ALA A 89 -10.59 16.25 1.72
C ALA A 89 -9.97 15.40 2.85
N MET A 90 -9.22 14.36 2.49
CA MET A 90 -8.47 13.54 3.46
C MET A 90 -7.36 14.33 4.18
N LYS A 91 -6.82 15.39 3.57
CA LYS A 91 -5.77 16.24 4.15
C LYS A 91 -6.32 17.43 4.92
N ALA A 92 -7.43 18.03 4.49
CA ALA A 92 -8.01 19.22 5.12
C ALA A 92 -8.37 18.98 6.61
N ASP A 93 -8.74 17.75 6.95
CA ASP A 93 -9.04 17.33 8.32
C ASP A 93 -7.77 16.99 9.15
N GLN A 94 -6.56 17.14 8.58
CA GLN A 94 -5.27 17.00 9.27
C GLN A 94 -4.73 18.34 9.80
N ASP A 95 -5.14 19.48 9.25
CA ASP A 95 -4.65 20.80 9.68
C ASP A 95 -5.08 21.17 11.12
N ALA A 96 -5.96 20.37 11.74
CA ALA A 96 -6.32 20.47 13.16
C ALA A 96 -5.43 19.66 14.12
N GLY A 97 -4.49 18.83 13.62
CA GLY A 97 -3.66 17.98 14.48
C GLY A 97 -2.35 17.57 13.81
N LEU A 98 -1.26 18.23 14.22
CA LEU A 98 0.16 17.88 14.06
C LEU A 98 0.52 17.19 12.73
N ARG A 99 1.22 17.95 11.86
CA ARG A 99 1.96 17.44 10.70
C ARG A 99 3.03 16.45 11.17
N ASP A 100 2.65 15.19 11.30
CA ASP A 100 3.60 14.09 11.24
C ASP A 100 3.66 13.66 9.78
N ASP A 101 4.48 14.39 9.01
CA ASP A 101 4.88 13.95 7.68
C ASP A 101 5.76 12.72 7.92
N PRO A 102 5.33 11.49 7.55
CA PRO A 102 6.15 10.32 7.79
C PRO A 102 7.43 10.55 7.01
N ALA A 103 8.51 10.84 7.73
CA ALA A 103 9.80 11.13 7.15
C ALA A 103 10.06 10.06 6.09
N SER A 104 10.25 10.48 4.84
CA SER A 104 10.57 9.58 3.72
C SER A 104 11.55 8.52 4.21
N SER A 105 11.39 7.30 3.77
CA SER A 105 12.19 6.16 4.22
C SER A 105 13.69 6.42 4.00
N LEU A 106 14.01 7.30 3.04
CA LEU A 106 15.33 7.89 2.85
C LEU A 106 15.87 8.69 4.03
N SER A 107 15.03 9.45 4.70
CA SER A 107 15.37 10.20 5.91
C SER A 107 15.83 9.26 7.01
N LYS A 108 15.12 8.13 7.20
CA LYS A 108 15.45 7.11 8.22
C LYS A 108 16.74 6.34 7.87
N VAL A 109 16.95 6.02 6.59
CA VAL A 109 18.20 5.39 6.12
C VAL A 109 19.39 6.35 6.23
N LYS A 110 19.19 7.66 6.01
CA LYS A 110 20.23 8.69 6.16
C LYS A 110 20.63 8.97 7.61
N THR A 111 19.74 8.71 8.57
CA THR A 111 20.03 8.87 10.01
C THR A 111 20.72 7.65 10.63
N ALA A 112 20.86 6.55 9.90
CA ALA A 112 21.54 5.36 10.39
C ALA A 112 23.02 5.64 10.65
N THR A 113 23.50 5.19 11.81
CA THR A 113 24.86 5.50 12.28
C THR A 113 25.88 4.46 11.79
N SER A 114 25.40 3.33 11.28
CA SER A 114 26.23 2.22 10.81
C SER A 114 25.65 1.53 9.56
N VAL A 115 26.53 0.94 8.74
CA VAL A 115 26.18 0.13 7.55
C VAL A 115 25.19 -1.02 7.86
N PRO A 116 25.40 -1.85 8.91
CA PRO A 116 24.47 -2.95 9.20
C PRO A 116 23.09 -2.46 9.67
N GLU A 117 23.04 -1.34 10.40
CA GLU A 117 21.78 -0.70 10.80
C GLU A 117 21.02 -0.17 9.59
N ALA A 118 21.69 0.53 8.68
CA ALA A 118 21.11 1.00 7.42
C ALA A 118 20.56 -0.17 6.58
N ALA A 119 21.30 -1.29 6.53
CA ALA A 119 20.87 -2.47 5.80
C ALA A 119 19.60 -3.09 6.38
N GLN A 120 19.46 -3.16 7.71
CA GLN A 120 18.25 -3.68 8.35
C GLN A 120 17.03 -2.78 8.11
N ILE A 121 17.21 -1.46 8.17
CA ILE A 121 16.14 -0.50 7.85
C ILE A 121 15.64 -0.72 6.40
N VAL A 122 16.55 -0.91 5.45
CA VAL A 122 16.17 -1.18 4.05
C VAL A 122 15.48 -2.54 3.91
N VAL A 123 15.92 -3.56 4.64
CA VAL A 123 15.29 -4.89 4.63
C VAL A 123 13.85 -4.81 5.12
N GLU A 124 13.62 -4.22 6.29
CA GLU A 124 12.27 -4.05 6.87
C GLU A 124 11.38 -3.24 5.93
N HIS A 125 11.91 -2.14 5.39
CA HIS A 125 11.16 -1.29 4.48
C HIS A 125 10.77 -2.01 3.19
N PHE A 126 11.70 -2.79 2.61
CA PHE A 126 11.42 -3.56 1.41
C PHE A 126 10.46 -4.72 1.68
N LYS A 127 10.58 -5.42 2.81
CA LYS A 127 9.60 -6.43 3.27
C LYS A 127 8.20 -5.84 3.38
N ASN A 128 8.07 -4.66 3.98
CA ASN A 128 6.78 -3.97 4.11
C ASN A 128 6.18 -3.59 2.74
N LYS A 129 6.99 -3.10 1.79
CA LYS A 129 6.51 -2.83 0.43
C LYS A 129 6.08 -4.13 -0.27
N LEU A 130 6.88 -5.19 -0.21
CA LEU A 130 6.55 -6.48 -0.82
C LEU A 130 5.28 -7.10 -0.22
N SER A 131 5.12 -7.04 1.11
CA SER A 131 3.92 -7.52 1.80
C SER A 131 2.65 -6.88 1.26
N ARG A 132 2.70 -5.58 0.99
CA ARG A 132 1.57 -4.83 0.44
C ARG A 132 1.32 -5.21 -1.01
N VAL A 133 2.34 -5.17 -1.86
CA VAL A 133 2.15 -5.42 -3.30
C VAL A 133 1.66 -6.85 -3.55
N LEU A 134 2.26 -7.83 -2.86
CA LEU A 134 1.97 -9.25 -3.03
C LEU A 134 0.79 -9.77 -2.19
N ILE A 135 0.27 -8.97 -1.24
CA ILE A 135 -0.80 -9.40 -0.32
C ILE A 135 -0.35 -10.63 0.49
N VAL A 136 0.91 -10.61 0.94
CA VAL A 136 1.53 -11.68 1.75
C VAL A 136 1.97 -11.07 3.09
N PRO A 137 1.76 -11.72 4.25
CA PRO A 137 2.26 -11.23 5.54
C PRO A 137 3.76 -10.93 5.53
N ALA A 138 4.20 -9.85 6.18
CA ALA A 138 5.61 -9.45 6.22
C ALA A 138 6.52 -10.52 6.87
N GLU A 139 5.96 -11.26 7.83
CA GLU A 139 6.61 -12.36 8.56
C GLU A 139 6.96 -13.57 7.67
N ASP A 140 6.21 -13.76 6.57
CA ASP A 140 6.41 -14.87 5.65
C ASP A 140 7.61 -14.63 4.69
N PHE A 141 8.21 -13.43 4.72
CA PHE A 141 9.36 -13.09 3.86
C PHE A 141 10.70 -13.43 4.53
N SER A 142 11.41 -14.38 3.94
CA SER A 142 12.82 -14.68 4.27
C SER A 142 13.79 -13.72 3.58
N GLU A 143 14.86 -13.33 4.26
CA GLU A 143 15.82 -12.33 3.74
C GLU A 143 16.72 -12.84 2.62
N ASP A 144 17.33 -14.02 2.80
CA ASP A 144 18.35 -14.54 1.87
C ASP A 144 18.05 -15.95 1.33
N ASN A 145 17.12 -16.69 1.94
CA ASN A 145 16.84 -18.08 1.56
C ASN A 145 15.92 -18.22 0.33
N ARG A 146 15.23 -17.15 -0.06
CA ARG A 146 14.20 -17.21 -1.10
C ARG A 146 14.21 -15.94 -1.95
N SER A 147 14.03 -16.13 -3.27
CA SER A 147 13.99 -15.01 -4.21
C SER A 147 12.68 -14.24 -4.11
N VAL A 148 12.72 -12.95 -4.40
CA VAL A 148 11.50 -12.10 -4.46
C VAL A 148 10.51 -12.64 -5.52
N THR A 149 11.01 -13.14 -6.65
CA THR A 149 10.20 -13.76 -7.71
C THR A 149 9.39 -14.97 -7.26
N SER A 150 9.93 -15.77 -6.35
CA SER A 150 9.22 -16.96 -5.86
C SER A 150 8.03 -16.65 -4.94
N TYR A 151 7.86 -15.39 -4.50
CA TYR A 151 6.67 -14.91 -3.78
C TYR A 151 5.58 -14.39 -4.75
N GLY A 152 5.74 -14.57 -6.06
CA GLY A 152 4.76 -14.15 -7.06
C GLY A 152 5.03 -12.78 -7.68
N ASN A 153 6.25 -12.25 -7.56
CA ASN A 153 6.67 -11.06 -8.30
C ASN A 153 6.75 -11.37 -9.81
N ASP A 154 5.78 -10.86 -10.55
CA ASP A 154 5.67 -10.93 -12.01
C ASP A 154 6.08 -9.61 -12.69
N SER A 155 5.91 -9.53 -14.01
CA SER A 155 6.26 -8.32 -14.77
C SER A 155 5.50 -7.07 -14.34
N MET A 156 4.24 -7.20 -13.89
CA MET A 156 3.42 -6.07 -13.46
C MET A 156 3.90 -5.56 -12.09
N ILE A 157 4.12 -6.49 -11.16
CA ILE A 157 4.65 -6.19 -9.83
C ILE A 157 6.07 -5.62 -9.92
N GLY A 158 6.92 -6.17 -10.78
CA GLY A 158 8.27 -5.66 -11.01
C GLY A 158 8.28 -4.21 -11.52
N ALA A 159 7.29 -3.81 -12.33
CA ALA A 159 7.18 -2.44 -12.83
C ALA A 159 6.72 -1.47 -11.74
N GLU A 160 5.80 -1.90 -10.88
CA GLU A 160 5.42 -1.14 -9.68
C GLU A 160 6.62 -0.98 -8.74
N LEU A 161 7.35 -2.06 -8.46
CA LEU A 161 8.54 -2.03 -7.62
C LEU A 161 9.61 -1.11 -8.18
N ARG A 162 9.87 -1.12 -9.50
CA ARG A 162 10.83 -0.21 -10.13
C ARG A 162 10.43 1.25 -9.93
N THR A 163 9.17 1.57 -10.18
CA THR A 163 8.63 2.93 -9.99
C THR A 163 8.78 3.38 -8.54
N TRP A 164 8.44 2.50 -7.59
CA TRP A 164 8.59 2.78 -6.17
C TRP A 164 10.06 2.93 -5.75
N ILE A 165 10.97 2.07 -6.20
CA ILE A 165 12.41 2.18 -5.93
C ILE A 165 12.95 3.51 -6.47
N PHE A 166 12.50 3.94 -7.64
CA PHE A 166 12.90 5.22 -8.21
C PHE A 166 12.37 6.41 -7.41
N MET A 167 11.08 6.41 -7.06
CA MET A 167 10.46 7.50 -6.28
C MET A 167 10.99 7.57 -4.85
N GLU A 168 11.04 6.42 -4.18
CA GLU A 168 11.33 6.33 -2.75
C GLU A 168 12.82 6.20 -2.47
N LEU A 169 13.60 5.55 -3.34
CA LEU A 169 15.02 5.32 -3.10
C LEU A 169 15.93 6.05 -4.07
N VAL A 170 15.40 6.79 -5.05
CA VAL A 170 16.18 7.50 -6.10
C VAL A 170 17.19 6.56 -6.77
N LEU A 171 16.75 5.32 -7.00
CA LEU A 171 17.53 4.27 -7.67
C LEU A 171 16.74 3.77 -8.87
N ASP A 172 17.43 3.49 -9.98
CA ASP A 172 16.80 2.91 -11.17
C ASP A 172 17.44 1.56 -11.51
N PRO A 173 17.11 0.48 -10.77
CA PRO A 173 17.64 -0.84 -11.09
C PRO A 173 17.07 -1.34 -12.43
N PRO A 174 17.89 -2.03 -13.25
CA PRO A 174 17.41 -2.67 -14.46
C PRO A 174 16.21 -3.58 -14.18
N PHE A 175 15.17 -3.48 -14.99
CA PHE A 175 13.94 -4.26 -14.82
C PHE A 175 14.19 -5.78 -14.75
N GLN A 176 15.13 -6.29 -15.56
CA GLN A 176 15.53 -7.70 -15.55
C GLN A 176 16.11 -8.13 -14.19
N GLN A 177 16.76 -7.22 -13.46
CA GLN A 177 17.30 -7.51 -12.13
C GLN A 177 16.19 -7.68 -11.09
N LEU A 178 15.09 -6.93 -11.21
CA LEU A 178 13.92 -7.05 -10.33
C LEU A 178 13.16 -8.37 -10.52
N LEU A 179 13.24 -8.95 -11.73
CA LEU A 179 12.66 -10.24 -12.07
C LEU A 179 13.68 -11.38 -12.00
N ALA A 180 14.91 -11.12 -11.56
CA ALA A 180 15.93 -12.15 -11.52
C ALA A 180 15.62 -13.15 -10.39
N PRO A 181 15.70 -14.48 -10.64
CA PRO A 181 15.61 -15.49 -9.59
C PRO A 181 16.69 -15.36 -8.51
N SER A 182 17.76 -14.60 -8.78
CA SER A 182 18.86 -14.36 -7.87
C SER A 182 18.62 -13.21 -6.89
N LEU A 183 17.57 -12.39 -7.08
CA LEU A 183 17.28 -11.24 -6.24
C LEU A 183 16.63 -11.68 -4.92
N THR A 184 17.37 -11.51 -3.82
CA THR A 184 16.89 -11.67 -2.44
C THR A 184 16.72 -10.31 -1.79
N ILE A 185 15.95 -10.25 -0.69
CA ILE A 185 15.75 -9.02 0.07
C ILE A 185 17.09 -8.52 0.63
N GLY A 186 17.94 -9.42 1.12
CA GLY A 186 19.29 -9.06 1.60
C GLY A 186 20.20 -8.51 0.49
N LYS A 187 20.17 -9.08 -0.71
CA LYS A 187 20.93 -8.55 -1.87
C LYS A 187 20.44 -7.17 -2.30
N PHE A 188 19.12 -6.95 -2.28
CA PHE A 188 18.54 -5.64 -2.57
C PHE A 188 19.01 -4.59 -1.55
N SER A 189 18.97 -4.93 -0.26
CA SER A 189 19.44 -4.04 0.81
C SER A 189 20.91 -3.63 0.61
N LYS A 190 21.79 -4.60 0.33
CA LYS A 190 23.21 -4.33 0.01
C LYS A 190 23.39 -3.40 -1.19
N LEU A 191 22.58 -3.58 -2.24
CA LEU A 191 22.60 -2.73 -3.43
C LEU A 191 22.24 -1.28 -3.09
N VAL A 192 21.22 -1.07 -2.25
CA VAL A 192 20.78 0.26 -1.81
C VAL A 192 21.86 0.95 -0.97
N CYS A 193 22.44 0.24 0.01
CA CYS A 193 23.51 0.78 0.87
C CYS A 193 24.75 1.18 0.05
N ALA A 194 25.19 0.33 -0.89
CA ALA A 194 26.36 0.59 -1.72
C ALA A 194 26.18 1.83 -2.61
N ASN A 195 24.99 2.02 -3.19
CA ASN A 195 24.70 3.15 -4.07
C ASN A 195 24.52 4.47 -3.30
N ARG A 196 24.19 4.40 -2.00
CA ARG A 196 24.10 5.57 -1.12
C ARG A 196 25.43 6.03 -0.54
N GLY A 197 26.55 5.43 -0.93
CA GLY A 197 27.89 5.81 -0.44
C GLY A 197 28.12 5.42 1.03
N ILE A 198 27.26 4.58 1.61
CA ILE A 198 27.47 3.97 2.93
C ILE A 198 28.41 2.78 2.70
N GLN A 199 29.69 3.06 2.45
CA GLN A 199 30.75 2.07 2.31
C GLN A 199 31.61 2.02 3.57
N GLN A 200 32.24 0.85 3.76
CA GLN A 200 33.14 0.49 4.86
C GLN A 200 34.24 1.52 5.12
#